data_AF-A0A1C4WPS0-F1
#
_entry.id   AF-A0A1C4WPS0-F1
#
_cell.length_a   1.000
_cell.length_b   1.000
_cell.length_c   1.000
_cell.angle_alpha   90.00
_cell.angle_beta   90.00
_cell.angle_gamma   90.00
#
_symmetry.space_group_name_H-M   'P 1'
#
loop_
_entity.id
_entity.type
_entity.pdbx_description
1 polymer ?
#
loop_
_entity_poly.entity_id
_entity_poly.type
_entity_poly.pdbx_seq_one_letter_code
_entity_poly.pdbx_strand_id
1 'polypeptide(L)'
;MPVPVPVIPSVHRLKTTEPIACGSDTIGAMHPFQHFLLPGFNQVAADTWANDERVVIQPVFFNLVPDLPAALTDLTALRKGLAKMTAGQGGALIEADVVSVGGQPALRQVIKVKLPNQPHGQAFLGSYIVPKAACSAVLRVQAAESGMTGQREALVMAKVGPASYFRPHPYGPEGEGGLPSHVADDPAYDAQFPQHPLTRVRQVLAQLAQQVELHPGFAALPPFAP
;
A
#
# COMPACT_ATOMS: atom_id res chain seq x y z
N MET A 1 23.70 -6.95 -15.05
CA MET A 1 23.44 -5.78 -14.19
C MET A 1 22.07 -5.94 -13.56
N PRO A 2 21.89 -5.77 -12.24
CA PRO A 2 20.56 -5.77 -11.65
C PRO A 2 19.78 -4.60 -12.22
N VAL A 3 18.60 -4.87 -12.79
CA VAL A 3 17.69 -3.82 -13.26
C VAL A 3 17.21 -3.06 -12.01
N PRO A 4 17.36 -1.73 -11.94
CA PRO A 4 16.91 -0.96 -10.79
C PRO A 4 15.40 -1.18 -10.58
N VAL A 5 14.99 -1.51 -9.35
CA VAL A 5 13.58 -1.64 -9.01
C VAL A 5 13.00 -0.21 -8.96
N PRO A 6 12.04 0.13 -9.83
CA PRO A 6 11.47 1.47 -9.81
C PRO A 6 10.72 1.69 -8.49
N VAL A 7 11.18 2.66 -7.69
CA VAL A 7 10.39 3.18 -6.56
C VAL A 7 9.25 4.00 -7.15
N ILE A 8 8.01 3.62 -6.84
CA ILE A 8 6.85 4.26 -7.44
C ILE A 8 6.43 5.38 -6.50
N PRO A 9 6.38 6.64 -6.99
CA PRO A 9 6.00 7.76 -6.15
C PRO A 9 4.59 7.56 -5.59
N SER A 10 4.40 8.01 -4.35
CA SER A 10 3.16 7.82 -3.61
C SER A 10 1.97 8.49 -4.31
N VAL A 11 0.84 7.78 -4.34
CA VAL A 11 -0.48 8.34 -4.64
C VAL A 11 -1.13 9.03 -3.44
N HIS A 12 -0.37 9.50 -2.46
CA HIS A 12 -0.91 10.39 -1.41
C HIS A 12 -0.25 11.74 -1.60
N ARG A 13 -0.98 12.64 -2.26
CA ARG A 13 -0.54 14.01 -2.49
C ARG A 13 -0.80 14.80 -1.20
N LEU A 14 0.27 15.22 -0.53
CA LEU A 14 0.18 16.02 0.69
C LEU A 14 -0.55 17.34 0.39
N LYS A 15 -1.59 17.66 1.14
CA LYS A 15 -2.12 19.03 1.20
C LYS A 15 -1.10 19.88 1.95
N THR A 16 -0.63 20.96 1.33
CA THR A 16 0.20 21.98 1.96
C THR A 16 -0.64 22.78 2.95
N THR A 17 -0.69 22.32 4.19
CA THR A 17 -1.11 23.09 5.36
C THR A 17 0.03 23.06 6.37
N GLU A 18 0.24 24.18 7.06
CA GLU A 18 1.34 24.42 7.99
C GLU A 18 1.53 23.25 8.99
N PRO A 19 2.79 22.86 9.30
CA PRO A 19 3.04 21.69 10.12
C PRO A 19 2.58 21.94 11.56
N ILE A 20 1.52 21.25 11.98
CA ILE A 20 1.25 20.99 13.40
C ILE A 20 2.29 19.96 13.83
N ALA A 21 3.40 20.42 14.41
CA ALA A 21 4.45 19.53 14.87
C ALA A 21 3.88 18.51 15.88
N CYS A 22 4.03 17.22 15.58
CA CYS A 22 3.84 16.20 16.60
C CYS A 22 4.83 16.47 17.75
N GLY A 23 4.31 16.57 18.98
CA GLY A 23 5.00 17.18 20.12
C GLY A 23 6.45 16.76 20.38
N SER A 24 7.22 17.74 20.83
CA SER A 24 8.63 17.74 21.30
C SER A 24 9.71 17.33 20.30
N ASP A 25 10.78 18.14 20.27
CA ASP A 25 12.03 17.98 19.51
C ASP A 25 12.72 16.59 19.62
N THR A 26 12.21 15.69 20.45
CA THR A 26 12.72 14.32 20.66
C THR A 26 12.15 13.29 19.67
N ILE A 27 10.97 13.50 19.07
CA ILE A 27 10.41 12.56 18.08
C ILE A 27 11.06 12.75 16.70
N GLY A 28 11.57 13.95 16.40
CA GLY A 28 12.17 14.28 15.10
C GLY A 28 13.37 13.42 14.67
N ALA A 29 14.01 12.71 15.62
CA ALA A 29 15.12 11.80 15.36
C ALA A 29 14.76 10.30 15.51
N MET A 30 13.50 9.97 15.82
CA MET A 30 13.09 8.63 16.23
C MET A 30 12.28 7.94 15.14
N HIS A 31 12.82 6.86 14.59
CA HIS A 31 12.12 6.08 13.56
C HIS A 31 10.91 5.36 14.18
N PRO A 32 9.69 5.50 13.65
CA PRO A 32 8.47 4.99 14.29
C PRO A 32 8.38 3.47 14.32
N PHE A 33 9.10 2.78 13.43
CA PHE A 33 9.23 1.33 13.42
C PHE A 33 10.56 0.92 14.04
N GLN A 34 10.52 0.13 15.11
CA GLN A 34 11.71 -0.44 15.78
C GLN A 34 12.17 -1.73 15.11
N HIS A 35 11.22 -2.57 14.70
CA HIS A 35 11.48 -3.80 13.96
C HIS A 35 10.48 -3.92 12.81
N PHE A 36 10.98 -4.20 11.60
CA PHE A 36 10.15 -4.43 10.40
C PHE A 36 10.93 -5.13 9.27
N LEU A 37 12.20 -5.50 9.48
CA LEU A 37 13.03 -6.07 8.42
C LEU A 37 12.87 -7.57 8.37
N LEU A 38 12.44 -8.06 7.21
CA LEU A 38 12.29 -9.48 6.93
C LEU A 38 13.60 -10.08 6.42
N PRO A 39 13.85 -11.39 6.66
CA PRO A 39 14.95 -12.10 6.03
C PRO A 39 14.94 -11.97 4.50
N GLY A 40 16.12 -11.89 3.88
CA GLY A 40 16.27 -11.77 2.42
C GLY A 40 16.09 -10.37 1.85
N PHE A 41 15.76 -9.37 2.68
CA PHE A 41 15.78 -7.96 2.30
C PHE A 41 17.13 -7.32 2.63
N ASN A 42 17.73 -6.65 1.65
CA ASN A 42 18.97 -5.90 1.78
C ASN A 42 18.69 -4.41 1.62
N GLN A 43 19.39 -3.57 2.38
CA GLN A 43 19.27 -2.12 2.22
C GLN A 43 19.89 -1.69 0.89
N VAL A 44 19.12 -0.97 0.06
CA VAL A 44 19.55 -0.51 -1.26
C VAL A 44 19.61 1.02 -1.36
N ALA A 45 18.95 1.73 -0.46
CA ALA A 45 19.09 3.17 -0.26
C ALA A 45 18.70 3.54 1.19
N ALA A 46 18.83 4.82 1.55
CA ALA A 46 18.25 5.33 2.79
C ALA A 46 16.75 4.98 2.84
N ASP A 47 16.32 4.43 3.97
CA ASP A 47 14.94 4.00 4.22
C ASP A 47 14.33 3.09 3.13
N THR A 48 15.16 2.34 2.40
CA THR A 48 14.71 1.47 1.31
C THR A 48 15.42 0.13 1.34
N TRP A 49 14.64 -0.95 1.48
CA TRP A 49 15.10 -2.33 1.45
C TRP A 49 14.48 -3.07 0.28
N ALA A 50 15.25 -3.91 -0.38
CA ALA A 50 14.78 -4.72 -1.50
C ALA A 50 15.27 -6.17 -1.41
N ASN A 51 14.55 -7.09 -2.03
CA ASN A 51 14.95 -8.49 -2.16
C ASN A 51 15.12 -8.90 -3.63
N ASP A 52 15.61 -10.12 -3.86
CA ASP A 52 15.84 -10.68 -5.20
C ASP A 52 14.53 -10.87 -6.00
N GLU A 53 13.40 -10.90 -5.31
CA GLU A 53 12.06 -10.94 -5.88
C GLU A 53 11.54 -9.56 -6.35
N ARG A 54 12.38 -8.52 -6.29
CA ARG A 54 12.07 -7.14 -6.66
C ARG A 54 10.92 -6.53 -5.85
N VAL A 55 10.71 -7.02 -4.63
CA VAL A 55 9.86 -6.35 -3.66
C VAL A 55 10.68 -5.30 -2.94
N VAL A 56 10.11 -4.11 -2.75
CA VAL A 56 10.72 -3.01 -2.00
C VAL A 56 9.88 -2.70 -0.77
N ILE A 57 10.55 -2.54 0.37
CA ILE A 57 9.97 -2.08 1.64
C ILE A 57 10.52 -0.70 1.96
N GLN A 58 9.63 0.23 2.30
CA GLN A 58 9.99 1.59 2.71
C GLN A 58 9.15 2.02 3.92
N PRO A 59 9.77 2.20 5.10
CA PRO A 59 9.15 2.95 6.18
C PRO A 59 9.15 4.45 5.83
N VAL A 60 8.05 5.13 6.16
CA VAL A 60 7.91 6.57 5.95
C VAL A 60 7.19 7.14 7.16
N PHE A 61 7.74 8.21 7.73
CA PHE A 61 7.08 9.00 8.76
C PHE A 61 6.54 10.30 8.16
N PHE A 62 5.26 10.58 8.39
CA PHE A 62 4.62 11.82 8.00
C PHE A 62 4.31 12.65 9.24
N ASN A 63 5.02 13.75 9.44
CA ASN A 63 4.78 14.71 10.53
C ASN A 63 3.68 15.72 10.17
N LEU A 64 2.51 15.20 9.79
CA LEU A 64 1.33 15.94 9.39
C LEU A 64 0.08 15.12 9.63
N VAL A 65 -1.06 15.80 9.80
CA VAL A 65 -2.37 15.17 9.99
C VAL A 65 -2.63 14.16 8.86
N PRO A 66 -2.92 12.88 9.17
CA PRO A 66 -3.18 11.87 8.15
C PRO A 66 -4.30 12.28 7.19
N ASP A 67 -4.04 12.23 5.88
CA ASP A 67 -5.05 12.48 4.83
C ASP A 67 -5.88 11.20 4.57
N LEU A 68 -6.52 10.69 5.62
CA LEU A 68 -7.46 9.58 5.52
C LEU A 68 -8.89 10.12 5.34
N PRO A 69 -9.70 9.55 4.44
CA PRO A 69 -11.02 10.09 4.11
C PRO A 69 -12.10 9.80 5.16
N ALA A 70 -11.80 8.96 6.16
CA ALA A 70 -12.68 8.65 7.29
C ALA A 70 -11.86 8.03 8.44
N ALA A 71 -12.50 7.85 9.60
CA ALA A 71 -11.89 7.20 10.75
C ALA A 71 -11.69 5.70 10.48
N LEU A 72 -10.70 5.08 11.13
CA LEU A 72 -10.52 3.62 11.04
C LEU A 72 -11.73 2.83 11.57
N THR A 73 -12.56 3.44 12.42
CA THR A 73 -13.80 2.82 12.93
C THR A 73 -14.95 2.83 11.92
N ASP A 74 -14.88 3.66 10.87
CA ASP A 74 -15.86 3.69 9.78
C ASP A 74 -15.26 3.11 8.50
N LEU A 75 -15.12 1.79 8.48
CA LEU A 75 -14.50 1.05 7.37
C LEU A 75 -15.25 1.27 6.04
N THR A 76 -16.56 1.48 6.08
CA THR A 76 -17.37 1.69 4.87
C THR A 76 -17.06 3.05 4.23
N ALA A 77 -17.09 4.14 5.01
CA ALA A 77 -16.72 5.46 4.51
C ALA A 77 -15.24 5.51 4.09
N LEU A 78 -14.37 4.85 4.87
CA LEU A 78 -12.94 4.78 4.59
C LEU A 78 -12.67 4.13 3.23
N ARG A 79 -13.23 2.93 2.98
CA ARG A 79 -13.10 2.21 1.71
C ARG A 79 -13.62 3.02 0.53
N LYS A 80 -14.77 3.68 0.68
CA LYS A 80 -15.36 4.52 -0.36
C LYS A 80 -14.48 5.72 -0.71
N GLY A 81 -13.99 6.41 0.32
CA GLY A 81 -13.09 7.55 0.14
C GLY A 81 -11.76 7.15 -0.49
N LEU A 82 -11.16 6.05 -0.03
CA LEU A 82 -9.89 5.54 -0.56
C LEU A 82 -10.02 5.10 -2.02
N ALA A 83 -11.13 4.45 -2.39
CA ALA A 83 -11.42 4.09 -3.76
C ALA A 83 -11.46 5.33 -4.66
N LYS A 84 -12.20 6.36 -4.24
CA LYS A 84 -12.30 7.63 -4.96
C LYS A 84 -10.94 8.34 -5.10
N MET A 85 -10.18 8.44 -4.01
CA MET A 85 -8.85 9.07 -4.00
C MET A 85 -7.86 8.34 -4.91
N THR A 86 -7.88 7.00 -4.91
CA THR A 86 -7.00 6.17 -5.73
C THR A 86 -7.36 6.28 -7.21
N ALA A 87 -8.67 6.24 -7.53
CA ALA A 87 -9.15 6.35 -8.90
C ALA A 87 -8.89 7.74 -9.50
N GLY A 88 -9.03 8.80 -8.70
CA GLY A 88 -8.66 10.17 -9.08
C GLY A 88 -7.18 10.36 -9.43
N GLN A 89 -6.33 9.38 -9.12
CA GLN A 89 -4.91 9.35 -9.45
C GLN A 89 -4.55 8.32 -10.52
N GLY A 90 -5.57 7.74 -11.19
CA GLY A 90 -5.35 6.78 -12.27
C GLY A 90 -5.10 5.34 -11.80
N GLY A 91 -5.21 5.06 -10.50
CA GLY A 91 -5.06 3.72 -9.93
C GLY A 91 -6.40 3.04 -9.64
N ALA A 92 -6.35 1.90 -8.93
CA ALA A 92 -7.53 1.23 -8.37
C ALA A 92 -7.23 0.67 -6.99
N LEU A 93 -8.20 0.76 -6.08
CA LEU A 93 -8.12 0.15 -4.76
C LEU A 93 -8.46 -1.34 -4.86
N ILE A 94 -7.56 -2.22 -4.40
CA ILE A 94 -7.77 -3.67 -4.39
C ILE A 94 -8.27 -4.11 -3.01
N GLU A 95 -7.57 -3.72 -1.96
CA GLU A 95 -7.87 -4.09 -0.58
C GLU A 95 -7.77 -2.88 0.35
N ALA A 96 -8.65 -2.83 1.34
CA ALA A 96 -8.57 -1.87 2.44
C ALA A 96 -9.23 -2.51 3.67
N ASP A 97 -8.45 -2.77 4.71
CA ASP A 97 -8.88 -3.39 5.96
C ASP A 97 -8.25 -2.69 7.15
N VAL A 98 -8.90 -2.75 8.31
CA VAL A 98 -8.31 -2.29 9.57
C VAL A 98 -7.81 -3.49 10.33
N VAL A 99 -6.51 -3.47 10.63
CA VAL A 99 -5.80 -4.56 11.30
C VAL A 99 -4.98 -4.01 12.47
N SER A 100 -4.44 -4.89 13.30
CA SER A 100 -3.47 -4.50 14.34
C SER A 100 -2.05 -4.66 13.81
N VAL A 101 -1.22 -3.63 13.97
CA VAL A 101 0.21 -3.63 13.61
C VAL A 101 0.99 -3.04 14.78
N GLY A 102 1.95 -3.77 15.34
CA GLY A 102 2.67 -3.35 16.54
C GLY A 102 1.74 -2.99 17.71
N GLY A 103 0.59 -3.69 17.81
CA GLY A 103 -0.44 -3.43 18.83
C GLY A 103 -1.28 -2.17 18.61
N GLN A 104 -1.16 -1.49 17.46
CA GLN A 104 -1.94 -0.29 17.13
C GLN A 104 -2.92 -0.55 15.97
N PRO A 105 -4.11 0.06 15.97
CA PRO A 105 -4.99 0.05 14.80
C PRO A 105 -4.29 0.67 13.60
N ALA A 106 -4.31 -0.04 12.48
CA ALA A 106 -3.67 0.36 11.24
C ALA A 106 -4.58 0.09 10.05
N LEU A 107 -4.54 0.97 9.05
CA LEU A 107 -5.11 0.69 7.74
C LEU A 107 -4.12 -0.17 6.96
N ARG A 108 -4.52 -1.39 6.59
CA ARG A 108 -3.88 -2.20 5.56
C ARG A 108 -4.52 -1.85 4.21
N GLN A 109 -3.73 -1.39 3.26
CA GLN A 109 -4.21 -1.03 1.93
C GLN A 109 -3.37 -1.70 0.85
N VAL A 110 -4.01 -2.17 -0.22
CA VAL A 110 -3.35 -2.60 -1.47
C VAL A 110 -4.03 -1.91 -2.64
N ILE A 111 -3.23 -1.29 -3.51
CA ILE A 111 -3.68 -0.65 -4.74
C ILE A 111 -2.90 -1.18 -5.94
N LYS A 112 -3.46 -0.99 -7.13
CA LYS A 112 -2.73 -1.10 -8.39
C LYS A 112 -2.68 0.23 -9.12
N VAL A 113 -1.58 0.46 -9.81
CA VAL A 113 -1.33 1.63 -10.65
C VAL A 113 -0.67 1.21 -11.95
N LYS A 114 -0.72 2.07 -12.97
CA LYS A 114 0.05 1.87 -14.21
C LYS A 114 1.53 2.10 -13.92
N LEU A 115 2.41 1.38 -14.62
CA LEU A 115 3.83 1.68 -14.59
C LEU A 115 4.09 3.08 -15.18
N PRO A 116 4.81 3.97 -14.47
CA PRO A 116 5.17 5.27 -15.01
C PRO A 116 5.96 5.13 -16.32
N ASN A 117 5.64 5.98 -17.31
CA ASN A 117 6.34 6.06 -18.59
C ASN A 117 6.35 4.75 -19.41
N GLN A 118 5.43 3.83 -19.16
CA GLN A 118 5.28 2.60 -19.95
C GLN A 118 3.85 2.49 -20.50
N PRO A 119 3.68 1.98 -21.74
CA PRO A 119 2.36 1.82 -22.35
C PRO A 119 1.52 0.72 -21.67
N HIS A 120 2.21 -0.25 -21.05
CA HIS A 120 1.63 -1.42 -20.42
C HIS A 120 2.31 -1.72 -19.09
N GLY A 121 1.72 -2.65 -18.35
CA GLY A 121 2.22 -3.12 -17.07
C GLY A 121 1.65 -2.35 -15.88
N GLN A 122 1.57 -3.06 -14.78
CA GLN A 122 1.05 -2.57 -13.52
C GLN A 122 2.11 -2.66 -12.43
N ALA A 123 1.89 -1.87 -11.40
CA ALA A 123 2.54 -2.07 -10.13
C ALA A 123 1.52 -2.08 -9.01
N PHE A 124 1.91 -2.76 -7.95
CA PHE A 124 1.08 -3.02 -6.80
C PHE A 124 1.76 -2.42 -5.59
N LEU A 125 1.02 -1.58 -4.87
CA LEU A 125 1.52 -0.87 -3.71
C LEU A 125 0.66 -1.30 -2.52
N GLY A 126 1.30 -1.99 -1.58
CA GLY A 126 0.78 -2.34 -0.29
C GLY A 126 1.25 -1.36 0.78
N SER A 127 0.46 -1.16 1.83
CA SER A 127 0.92 -0.41 2.99
C SER A 127 0.20 -0.79 4.28
N TYR A 128 0.89 -0.60 5.39
CA TYR A 128 0.29 -0.37 6.70
C TYR A 128 0.42 1.11 7.04
N ILE A 129 -0.69 1.76 7.38
CA ILE A 129 -0.72 3.14 7.84
C ILE A 129 -1.21 3.13 9.28
N VAL A 130 -0.37 3.54 10.22
CA VAL A 130 -0.72 3.73 11.63
C VAL A 130 -0.95 5.22 11.86
N PRO A 131 -2.22 5.69 11.86
CA PRO A 131 -2.52 7.11 11.98
C PRO A 131 -2.58 7.55 13.44
N LYS A 132 -2.02 8.73 13.72
CA LYS A 132 -2.13 9.47 14.98
C LYS A 132 -2.76 10.83 14.71
N ALA A 133 -3.14 11.56 15.76
CA ALA A 133 -3.85 12.82 15.62
C ALA A 133 -3.14 13.86 14.72
N ALA A 134 -1.80 13.91 14.75
CA ALA A 134 -1.01 14.90 14.02
C ALA A 134 0.10 14.29 13.12
N CYS A 135 0.18 12.96 13.02
CA CYS A 135 1.22 12.28 12.24
C CYS A 135 0.79 10.87 11.82
N SER A 136 1.58 10.22 10.97
CA SER A 136 1.42 8.79 10.70
C SER A 136 2.76 8.09 10.46
N ALA A 137 2.79 6.81 10.82
CA ALA A 137 3.84 5.90 10.42
C ALA A 137 3.30 4.99 9.32
N VAL A 138 4.01 4.93 8.19
CA VAL A 138 3.59 4.17 7.02
C VAL A 138 4.68 3.17 6.66
N LEU A 139 4.35 1.89 6.62
CA LEU A 139 5.23 0.87 6.09
C LEU A 139 4.73 0.47 4.71
N ARG A 140 5.47 0.86 3.67
CA ARG A 140 5.13 0.61 2.27
C ARG A 140 5.80 -0.65 1.77
N VAL A 141 5.08 -1.39 0.95
CA VAL A 141 5.56 -2.56 0.21
C VAL A 141 5.18 -2.35 -1.23
N GLN A 142 6.09 -2.52 -2.16
CA GLN A 142 5.75 -2.41 -3.58
C GLN A 142 6.48 -3.43 -4.44
N ALA A 143 5.80 -3.86 -5.49
CA ALA A 143 6.38 -4.67 -6.55
C ALA A 143 5.75 -4.26 -7.88
N ALA A 144 6.55 -4.32 -8.93
CA ALA A 144 6.16 -3.95 -10.29
C ALA A 144 6.25 -5.17 -11.20
N GLU A 145 5.36 -5.25 -12.19
CA GLU A 145 5.58 -6.17 -13.29
C GLU A 145 6.87 -5.84 -14.03
N SER A 146 7.56 -6.86 -14.52
CA SER A 146 8.80 -6.70 -15.28
C SER A 146 8.89 -7.78 -16.37
N GLY A 147 9.46 -7.43 -17.52
CA GLY A 147 9.48 -8.32 -18.69
C GLY A 147 8.08 -8.46 -19.30
N MET A 148 7.59 -9.70 -19.42
CA MET A 148 6.24 -9.96 -19.96
C MET A 148 5.17 -9.66 -18.90
N THR A 149 4.42 -8.58 -19.11
CA THR A 149 3.36 -8.08 -18.24
C THR A 149 1.99 -8.65 -18.60
N GLY A 150 1.05 -8.65 -17.66
CA GLY A 150 -0.35 -9.02 -17.87
C GLY A 150 -0.63 -10.52 -17.93
N GLN A 151 0.32 -11.37 -17.50
CA GLN A 151 0.18 -12.82 -17.59
C GLN A 151 -0.95 -13.35 -16.70
N ARG A 152 -1.00 -12.88 -15.44
CA ARG A 152 -2.07 -13.24 -14.50
C ARG A 152 -3.42 -12.79 -15.07
N GLU A 153 -3.48 -11.56 -15.56
CA GLU A 153 -4.68 -10.94 -16.10
C GLU A 153 -5.19 -11.71 -17.31
N ALA A 154 -4.32 -12.02 -18.28
CA ALA A 154 -4.66 -12.74 -19.49
C ALA A 154 -5.13 -14.18 -19.21
N LEU A 155 -4.44 -14.92 -18.33
CA LEU A 155 -4.80 -16.29 -18.00
C LEU A 155 -6.11 -16.37 -17.20
N VAL A 156 -6.33 -15.45 -16.26
CA VAL A 156 -7.61 -15.37 -15.56
C VAL A 156 -8.73 -14.96 -16.51
N MET A 157 -8.50 -14.00 -17.40
CA MET A 157 -9.48 -13.59 -18.42
C MET A 157 -9.86 -14.74 -19.34
N ALA A 158 -8.89 -15.52 -19.81
CA ALA A 158 -9.13 -16.72 -20.62
C ALA A 158 -9.96 -17.76 -19.86
N LYS A 159 -9.75 -17.90 -18.54
CA LYS A 159 -10.47 -18.85 -17.68
C LYS A 159 -11.92 -18.45 -17.41
N VAL A 160 -12.19 -17.17 -17.13
CA VAL A 160 -13.53 -16.70 -16.71
C VAL A 160 -14.36 -16.13 -17.86
N GLY A 161 -13.71 -15.84 -18.99
CA GLY A 161 -14.31 -15.16 -20.14
C GLY A 161 -14.39 -13.64 -19.96
N PRO A 162 -14.33 -12.85 -21.05
CA PRO A 162 -14.28 -11.39 -21.00
C PRO A 162 -15.51 -10.76 -20.33
N ALA A 163 -16.69 -11.37 -20.50
CA ALA A 163 -17.94 -10.89 -19.88
C ALA A 163 -17.94 -10.95 -18.35
N SER A 164 -17.17 -11.88 -17.77
CA SER A 164 -17.09 -12.08 -16.31
C SER A 164 -15.83 -11.48 -15.70
N TYR A 165 -14.94 -10.91 -16.51
CA TYR A 165 -13.60 -10.51 -16.08
C TYR A 165 -13.58 -9.15 -15.38
N PHE A 166 -14.21 -8.15 -15.96
CA PHE A 166 -14.36 -6.84 -15.34
C PHE A 166 -15.57 -6.86 -14.40
N ARG A 167 -15.43 -6.22 -13.24
CA ARG A 167 -16.48 -6.18 -12.21
C ARG A 167 -16.69 -4.76 -11.71
N PRO A 168 -17.89 -4.47 -11.15
CA PRO A 168 -18.10 -3.26 -10.37
C PRO A 168 -17.02 -3.14 -9.29
N HIS A 169 -16.51 -1.92 -9.06
CA HIS A 169 -15.53 -1.72 -8.01
C HIS A 169 -16.18 -1.99 -6.64
N PRO A 170 -15.60 -2.84 -5.78
CA PRO A 170 -16.28 -3.28 -4.54
C PRO A 170 -16.55 -2.16 -3.54
N TYR A 171 -15.80 -1.06 -3.64
CA TYR A 171 -15.84 0.06 -2.71
C TYR A 171 -16.25 1.40 -3.33
N GLY A 172 -16.37 1.49 -4.66
CA GLY A 172 -16.49 2.76 -5.37
C GLY A 172 -17.57 2.71 -6.44
N PRO A 173 -18.15 3.86 -6.81
CA PRO A 173 -19.11 3.90 -7.91
C PRO A 173 -18.45 3.44 -9.22
N GLU A 174 -19.22 2.76 -10.06
CA GLU A 174 -18.77 2.37 -11.40
C GLU A 174 -18.43 3.60 -12.25
N GLY A 175 -17.34 3.51 -13.02
CA GLY A 175 -17.00 4.52 -14.03
C GLY A 175 -16.28 5.78 -13.52
N GLU A 176 -16.01 5.92 -12.21
CA GLU A 176 -15.20 7.03 -11.69
C GLU A 176 -13.69 6.82 -11.92
N GLY A 177 -13.22 6.94 -13.16
CA GLY A 177 -11.79 7.02 -13.51
C GLY A 177 -10.94 5.82 -13.08
N GLY A 178 -9.62 5.96 -13.15
CA GLY A 178 -8.69 4.94 -12.65
C GLY A 178 -8.51 3.69 -13.52
N LEU A 179 -7.92 2.66 -12.91
CA LEU A 179 -7.83 1.31 -13.47
C LEU A 179 -9.11 0.53 -13.15
N PRO A 180 -9.56 -0.38 -14.03
CA PRO A 180 -10.75 -1.17 -13.77
C PRO A 180 -10.51 -2.23 -12.68
N SER A 181 -11.52 -2.49 -11.85
CA SER A 181 -11.55 -3.66 -10.98
C SER A 181 -11.80 -4.92 -11.80
N HIS A 182 -11.08 -6.00 -11.51
CA HIS A 182 -11.23 -7.26 -12.24
C HIS A 182 -10.94 -8.48 -11.37
N VAL A 183 -11.49 -9.62 -11.78
CA VAL A 183 -11.41 -10.90 -11.04
C VAL A 183 -9.97 -11.34 -10.76
N ALA A 184 -9.03 -10.98 -11.64
CA ALA A 184 -7.63 -11.33 -11.44
C ALA A 184 -7.03 -10.70 -10.16
N ASP A 185 -7.63 -9.65 -9.60
CA ASP A 185 -7.17 -9.07 -8.34
C ASP A 185 -7.46 -10.01 -7.14
N ASP A 186 -8.37 -10.97 -7.25
CA ASP A 186 -8.82 -11.82 -6.13
C ASP A 186 -7.65 -12.67 -5.53
N PRO A 187 -7.48 -12.69 -4.19
CA PRO A 187 -6.47 -13.53 -3.53
C PRO A 187 -6.55 -15.02 -3.87
N ALA A 188 -7.71 -15.54 -4.30
CA ALA A 188 -7.87 -16.94 -4.69
C ALA A 188 -6.95 -17.38 -5.85
N TYR A 189 -6.40 -16.42 -6.62
CA TYR A 189 -5.44 -16.69 -7.68
C TYR A 189 -3.99 -16.64 -7.22
N ASP A 190 -3.68 -16.16 -6.02
CA ASP A 190 -2.30 -15.93 -5.59
C ASP A 190 -1.45 -17.20 -5.61
N ALA A 191 -2.02 -18.34 -5.20
CA ALA A 191 -1.34 -19.65 -5.24
C ALA A 191 -1.00 -20.13 -6.66
N GLN A 192 -1.77 -19.72 -7.67
CA GLN A 192 -1.51 -20.03 -9.09
C GLN A 192 -0.45 -19.10 -9.69
N PHE A 193 -0.24 -17.94 -9.09
CA PHE A 193 0.69 -16.91 -9.57
C PHE A 193 1.64 -16.44 -8.46
N PRO A 194 2.49 -17.34 -7.89
CA PRO A 194 3.33 -17.00 -6.75
C PRO A 194 4.37 -15.90 -7.05
N GLN A 195 4.83 -15.79 -8.29
CA GLN A 195 5.78 -14.74 -8.70
C GLN A 195 5.11 -13.42 -9.13
N HIS A 196 3.78 -13.36 -9.15
CA HIS A 196 3.08 -12.15 -9.55
C HIS A 196 3.28 -11.03 -8.51
N PRO A 197 3.53 -9.78 -8.93
CA PRO A 197 3.78 -8.67 -8.01
C PRO A 197 2.70 -8.47 -6.93
N LEU A 198 1.41 -8.60 -7.27
CA LEU A 198 0.32 -8.53 -6.28
C LEU A 198 0.44 -9.62 -5.21
N THR A 199 0.74 -10.86 -5.61
CA THR A 199 0.92 -11.99 -4.70
C THR A 199 2.08 -11.71 -3.74
N ARG A 200 3.21 -11.26 -4.27
CA ARG A 200 4.40 -10.92 -3.48
C ARG A 200 4.14 -9.81 -2.47
N VAL A 201 3.45 -8.74 -2.89
CA VAL A 201 3.06 -7.64 -1.99
C VAL A 201 2.19 -8.16 -0.85
N ARG A 202 1.19 -8.99 -1.13
CA ARG A 202 0.32 -9.60 -0.10
C ARG A 202 1.12 -10.48 0.87
N GLN A 203 2.00 -11.33 0.35
CA GLN A 203 2.84 -12.21 1.16
C GLN A 203 3.76 -11.42 2.10
N VAL A 204 4.43 -10.39 1.57
CA VAL A 204 5.31 -9.54 2.37
C VAL A 204 4.51 -8.74 3.42
N LEU A 205 3.35 -8.18 3.06
CA LEU A 205 2.48 -7.56 4.06
C LEU A 205 2.08 -8.53 5.18
N ALA A 206 1.73 -9.77 4.83
CA ALA A 206 1.35 -10.78 5.82
C ALA A 206 2.52 -11.15 6.76
N GLN A 207 3.75 -11.22 6.25
CA GLN A 207 4.95 -11.45 7.05
C GLN A 207 5.25 -10.25 7.95
N LEU A 208 5.14 -9.02 7.42
CA LEU A 208 5.34 -7.79 8.19
C LEU A 208 4.36 -7.66 9.35
N ALA A 209 3.09 -8.03 9.17
CA ALA A 209 2.10 -7.98 10.25
C ALA A 209 2.52 -8.75 11.52
N GLN A 210 3.36 -9.78 11.36
CA GLN A 210 3.82 -10.63 12.46
C GLN A 210 5.08 -10.11 13.14
N GLN A 211 5.84 -9.23 12.49
CA GLN A 211 7.17 -8.79 12.95
C GLN A 211 7.24 -7.31 13.27
N VAL A 212 6.26 -6.50 12.86
CA VAL A 212 6.32 -5.07 13.07
C VAL A 212 6.20 -4.71 14.54
N GLU A 213 7.21 -4.02 15.04
CA GLU A 213 7.21 -3.37 16.36
C GLU A 213 7.27 -1.85 16.20
N LEU A 214 6.36 -1.16 16.88
CA LEU A 214 6.32 0.30 16.90
C LEU A 214 7.07 0.86 18.09
N HIS A 215 7.72 1.99 17.90
CA HIS A 215 8.35 2.70 19.01
C HIS A 215 7.31 3.07 20.08
N PRO A 216 7.52 2.78 21.37
CA PRO A 216 6.56 3.06 22.44
C PRO A 216 6.11 4.52 22.50
N GLY A 217 7.04 5.45 22.31
CA GLY A 217 6.75 6.89 22.23
C GLY A 217 5.80 7.26 21.07
N PHE A 218 5.91 6.61 19.92
CA PHE A 218 4.95 6.78 18.83
C PHE A 218 3.62 6.11 19.16
N ALA A 219 3.64 4.89 19.70
CA ALA A 219 2.44 4.15 20.06
C ALA A 219 1.58 4.90 21.11
N ALA A 220 2.21 5.64 22.02
CA ALA A 220 1.53 6.44 23.05
C ALA A 220 0.88 7.74 22.54
N LEU A 221 1.13 8.14 21.28
CA LEU A 221 0.54 9.35 20.71
C LEU A 221 -0.99 9.24 20.60
N PRO A 222 -1.73 10.37 20.71
CA PRO A 222 -3.17 10.39 20.58
C PRO A 222 -3.67 9.78 19.27
N PRO A 223 -4.78 9.02 19.28
CA PRO A 223 -5.31 8.39 18.08
C PRO A 223 -5.81 9.43 17.08
N PHE A 224 -5.81 9.07 15.79
CA PHE A 224 -6.40 9.89 14.75
C PHE A 224 -7.92 9.94 14.87
N ALA A 225 -8.47 11.17 14.84
CA ALA A 225 -9.88 11.47 14.69
C ALA A 225 -10.02 12.46 13.52
N PRO A 226 -10.62 12.04 12.38
CA PRO A 226 -10.81 12.90 11.20
C PRO A 226 -11.85 14.00 11.40
#